data_AF-A4AKD6-F1
#
_entry.id   AF-A4AKD6-F1
#
_cell.length_a   1.000
_cell.length_b   1.000
_cell.length_c   1.000
_cell.angle_alpha   90.00
_cell.angle_beta   90.00
_cell.angle_gamma   90.00
#
_symmetry.space_group_name_H-M   'P 1'
#
loop_
_entity.id
_entity.type
_entity.pdbx_description
1 polymer ?
#
loop_
_entity_poly.entity_id
_entity_poly.type
_entity_poly.pdbx_seq_one_letter_code
_entity_poly.pdbx_strand_id
1 'polypeptide(L)'
;MGRVPFLTAAFTVVLVGVVPFAGGGGPGLTDIATASSAARSPLFASTATGPIEQAPQVVAIASIERVTDASLAAQAKAESKALTVDSEHLAQKAVPKPKPIVVANTGSASVEQIRAAYAAAGRSCPGNVGGGVPGAPSRSSSQGVPGTTSGDLSSFAYAYNSIRVANCLQPIPLSNFRYDSCMEERLFWMAESPSSNPLDGWGHNGTKRSDGVPARGCDGNLAGGSGNSGATVASKWWASYSHRASLYRPGASTGGACIAFAMTHGGIDEPYSFTRAAARWTWC
;
A
#
# COMPACT_ATOMS: atom_id res chain seq x y z
N MET A 1 -37.76 -37.52 -47.71
CA MET A 1 -38.57 -36.88 -48.76
C MET A 1 -39.23 -35.66 -48.12
N GLY A 2 -39.05 -34.40 -48.49
CA GLY A 2 -38.23 -33.74 -49.51
C GLY A 2 -38.21 -32.22 -49.25
N ARG A 3 -37.02 -31.61 -49.37
CA ARG A 3 -36.67 -30.34 -50.05
C ARG A 3 -37.45 -29.03 -49.76
N VAL A 4 -36.73 -28.10 -49.08
CA VAL A 4 -36.45 -26.65 -49.33
C VAL A 4 -36.67 -26.19 -50.80
N PRO A 5 -36.83 -24.89 -51.21
CA PRO A 5 -36.30 -23.62 -50.63
C PRO A 5 -37.08 -22.29 -50.90
N PHE A 6 -36.50 -21.13 -50.52
CA PHE A 6 -36.41 -19.79 -51.20
C PHE A 6 -36.43 -18.64 -50.16
N LEU A 7 -35.31 -17.96 -49.85
CA LEU A 7 -34.64 -16.81 -50.53
C LEU A 7 -35.47 -15.51 -50.57
N THR A 8 -34.91 -14.41 -50.02
CA THR A 8 -34.71 -13.03 -50.58
C THR A 8 -34.29 -12.11 -49.40
N ALA A 9 -33.03 -11.71 -49.20
CA ALA A 9 -32.20 -10.68 -49.87
C ALA A 9 -32.64 -9.21 -49.65
N ALA A 10 -31.77 -8.47 -48.93
CA ALA A 10 -31.37 -7.05 -49.03
C ALA A 10 -32.41 -5.92 -48.87
N PHE A 11 -32.12 -4.93 -48.01
CA PHE A 11 -31.64 -3.61 -48.47
C PHE A 11 -31.14 -2.74 -47.30
N THR A 12 -30.09 -1.99 -47.65
CA THR A 12 -29.25 -1.07 -46.89
C THR A 12 -29.95 0.26 -46.57
N VAL A 13 -29.75 0.82 -45.37
CA VAL A 13 -29.79 2.28 -45.16
C VAL A 13 -28.55 2.70 -44.41
N VAL A 14 -27.64 3.33 -45.15
CA VAL A 14 -26.55 4.16 -44.65
C VAL A 14 -27.16 5.53 -44.32
N LEU A 15 -27.01 6.00 -43.08
CA LEU A 15 -27.25 7.40 -42.73
C LEU A 15 -25.99 7.94 -42.06
N VAL A 16 -25.27 8.72 -42.87
CA VAL A 16 -24.08 9.50 -42.51
C VAL A 16 -24.53 10.67 -41.64
N GLY A 17 -24.18 10.62 -40.35
CA GLY A 17 -24.26 11.77 -39.45
C GLY A 17 -22.92 12.49 -39.41
N VAL A 18 -22.83 13.61 -40.12
CA VAL A 18 -21.70 14.55 -40.10
C VAL A 18 -21.68 15.28 -38.76
N VAL A 19 -20.58 15.19 -38.02
CA VAL A 19 -20.26 16.09 -36.90
C VAL A 19 -18.95 16.80 -37.23
N PRO A 20 -18.87 18.14 -37.20
CA PRO A 20 -17.64 18.85 -37.53
C PRO A 20 -16.66 18.79 -36.35
N PHE A 21 -15.58 18.03 -36.50
CA PHE A 21 -14.37 18.20 -35.70
C PHE A 21 -13.55 19.37 -36.28
N ALA A 22 -13.57 20.49 -35.56
CA ALA A 22 -12.64 21.58 -35.79
C ALA A 22 -11.36 21.38 -34.96
N GLY A 23 -10.24 21.19 -35.66
CA GLY A 23 -8.99 21.91 -35.45
C GLY A 23 -8.14 21.64 -34.21
N GLY A 24 -6.98 21.00 -34.41
CA GLY A 24 -5.87 21.02 -33.46
C GLY A 24 -4.75 20.04 -33.83
N GLY A 25 -3.98 20.37 -34.85
CA GLY A 25 -2.89 19.55 -35.37
C GLY A 25 -1.74 19.36 -34.38
N GLY A 26 -1.36 18.10 -34.15
CA GLY A 26 -0.10 17.73 -33.51
C GLY A 26 1.08 17.77 -34.48
N PRO A 27 2.31 18.02 -34.01
CA PRO A 27 3.50 18.06 -34.85
C PRO A 27 3.91 16.66 -35.36
N GLY A 28 4.32 16.63 -36.63
CA GLY A 28 4.67 15.42 -37.40
C GLY A 28 6.06 14.86 -37.09
N LEU A 29 6.20 13.56 -37.36
CA LEU A 29 7.38 12.71 -37.15
C LEU A 29 8.45 12.84 -38.26
N THR A 30 8.91 14.06 -38.58
CA THR A 30 10.02 14.24 -39.56
C THR A 30 11.01 15.37 -39.25
N ASP A 31 11.12 15.85 -38.00
CA ASP A 31 12.20 16.78 -37.65
C ASP A 31 13.40 16.07 -37.02
N ILE A 32 14.50 16.06 -37.76
CA ILE A 32 15.83 15.65 -37.29
C ILE A 32 16.37 16.79 -36.41
N ALA A 33 16.31 16.63 -35.09
CA ALA A 33 17.02 17.51 -34.17
C ALA A 33 18.50 17.11 -34.13
N THR A 34 19.32 17.82 -34.91
CA THR A 34 20.78 17.84 -34.78
C THR A 34 21.19 18.43 -33.42
N ALA A 35 21.95 17.68 -32.62
CA ALA A 35 22.62 18.20 -31.45
C ALA A 35 23.75 19.16 -31.87
N SER A 36 23.60 20.46 -31.61
CA SER A 36 24.67 21.44 -31.76
C SER A 36 25.47 21.54 -30.45
N SER A 37 26.62 20.89 -30.42
CA SER A 37 27.63 21.02 -29.36
C SER A 37 28.39 22.34 -29.53
N ALA A 38 27.79 23.45 -29.11
CA ALA A 38 28.53 24.70 -28.97
C ALA A 38 29.14 24.77 -27.56
N ALA A 39 30.44 24.48 -27.50
CA ALA A 39 31.27 24.65 -26.32
C ALA A 39 31.17 26.09 -25.77
N ARG A 40 30.78 26.21 -24.50
CA ARG A 40 31.02 27.42 -23.70
C ARG A 40 31.78 27.02 -22.45
N SER A 41 33.08 27.26 -22.49
CA SER A 41 34.00 27.21 -21.35
C SER A 41 33.57 28.25 -20.29
N PRO A 42 33.61 27.95 -18.98
CA PRO A 42 33.39 28.95 -17.96
C PRO A 42 34.63 29.85 -17.78
N LEU A 43 34.39 31.15 -17.86
CA LEU A 43 35.35 32.22 -17.56
C LEU A 43 35.45 32.43 -16.03
N PHE A 44 36.65 32.24 -15.47
CA PHE A 44 37.10 32.97 -14.27
C PHE A 44 37.35 34.44 -14.68
N ALA A 45 37.29 35.51 -13.88
CA ALA A 45 37.13 35.77 -12.45
C ALA A 45 36.66 37.25 -12.30
N SER A 46 36.12 37.65 -11.15
CA SER A 46 36.35 39.01 -10.61
C SER A 46 36.08 39.05 -9.10
N THR A 47 37.09 39.57 -8.41
CA THR A 47 37.20 39.87 -6.99
C THR A 47 36.21 40.94 -6.53
N ALA A 48 35.53 40.69 -5.41
CA ALA A 48 34.94 41.75 -4.59
C ALA A 48 35.33 41.50 -3.12
N THR A 49 36.34 42.25 -2.68
CA THR A 49 36.71 42.47 -1.29
C THR A 49 35.67 43.40 -0.63
N GLY A 50 34.99 42.90 0.39
CA GLY A 50 34.23 43.70 1.35
C GLY A 50 34.25 42.98 2.71
N PRO A 51 34.40 43.69 3.84
CA PRO A 51 34.45 43.05 5.14
C PRO A 51 33.04 42.67 5.57
N ILE A 52 32.77 41.37 5.73
CA ILE A 52 31.62 40.89 6.47
C ILE A 52 32.13 40.44 7.83
N GLU A 53 31.97 41.33 8.80
CA GLU A 53 32.01 41.03 10.22
C GLU A 53 30.87 40.04 10.49
N GLN A 54 31.19 38.75 10.59
CA GLN A 54 30.23 37.72 10.98
C GLN A 54 30.69 37.10 12.29
N ALA A 55 30.04 37.53 13.37
CA ALA A 55 30.21 36.95 14.70
C ALA A 55 29.98 35.42 14.64
N PRO A 56 30.72 34.61 15.43
CA PRO A 56 30.51 33.18 15.48
C PRO A 56 29.13 32.89 16.04
N GLN A 57 28.18 32.51 15.18
CA GLN A 57 26.95 31.89 15.64
C GLN A 57 27.29 30.50 16.17
N VAL A 58 27.17 30.34 17.48
CA VAL A 58 27.18 29.05 18.15
C VAL A 58 26.01 28.25 17.57
N VAL A 59 26.32 27.31 16.69
CA VAL A 59 25.35 26.32 16.22
C VAL A 59 24.99 25.48 17.44
N ALA A 60 23.81 25.73 18.01
CA ALA A 60 23.24 24.86 19.02
C ALA A 60 23.08 23.47 18.39
N ILE A 61 23.95 22.55 18.79
CA ILE A 61 23.79 21.12 18.52
C ILE A 61 22.48 20.76 19.20
N ALA A 62 21.41 20.59 18.42
CA ALA A 62 20.17 20.03 18.93
C ALA A 62 20.52 18.67 19.54
N SER A 63 20.38 18.57 20.86
CA SER A 63 20.55 17.34 21.60
C SER A 63 19.64 16.29 20.96
N ILE A 64 20.22 15.31 20.27
CA ILE A 64 19.48 14.13 19.83
C ILE A 64 19.13 13.40 21.12
N GLU A 65 17.91 13.63 21.60
CA GLU A 65 17.38 12.90 22.74
C GLU A 65 17.36 11.42 22.35
N ARG A 66 18.20 10.63 23.02
CA ARG A 66 18.27 9.18 22.80
C ARG A 66 16.86 8.64 23.05
N VAL A 67 16.27 7.99 22.06
CA VAL A 67 15.04 7.23 22.26
C VAL A 67 15.38 6.13 23.26
N THR A 68 14.95 6.32 24.50
CA THR A 68 15.15 5.39 25.59
C THR A 68 13.94 4.46 25.67
N ASP A 69 14.07 3.30 26.30
CA ASP A 69 12.92 2.45 26.60
C ASP A 69 11.83 3.22 27.39
N ALA A 70 12.26 4.24 28.15
CA ALA A 70 11.36 5.17 28.83
C ALA A 70 10.59 6.10 27.86
N SER A 71 11.18 6.56 26.76
CA SER A 71 10.47 7.37 25.76
C SER A 71 9.50 6.52 24.94
N LEU A 72 9.85 5.27 24.62
CA LEU A 72 8.94 4.32 23.97
C LEU A 72 7.77 3.92 24.89
N ALA A 73 8.04 3.69 26.19
CA ALA A 73 7.00 3.43 27.18
C ALA A 73 6.12 4.66 27.43
N ALA A 74 6.69 5.87 27.40
CA ALA A 74 5.94 7.11 27.50
C ALA A 74 5.06 7.35 26.26
N GLN A 75 5.53 6.99 25.07
CA GLN A 75 4.76 7.08 23.83
C GLN A 75 3.64 6.03 23.80
N ALA A 76 3.91 4.79 24.20
CA ALA A 76 2.88 3.76 24.37
C ALA A 76 1.85 4.14 25.45
N LYS A 77 2.27 4.83 26.52
CA LYS A 77 1.38 5.36 27.55
C LYS A 77 0.57 6.57 27.04
N ALA A 78 1.17 7.44 26.24
CA ALA A 78 0.49 8.55 25.59
C ALA A 78 -0.54 8.05 24.56
N GLU A 79 -0.21 7.02 23.79
CA GLU A 79 -1.13 6.31 22.90
C GLU A 79 -2.24 5.61 23.68
N SER A 80 -1.93 4.96 24.82
CA SER A 80 -2.95 4.38 25.71
C SER A 80 -3.90 5.44 26.28
N LYS A 81 -3.43 6.67 26.47
CA LYS A 81 -4.23 7.80 26.91
C LYS A 81 -5.01 8.40 25.74
N ALA A 82 -4.45 8.47 24.54
CA ALA A 82 -5.15 8.87 23.32
C ALA A 82 -6.30 7.89 22.99
N LEU A 83 -6.09 6.59 23.20
CA LEU A 83 -7.08 5.51 23.12
C LEU A 83 -8.24 5.66 24.13
N THR A 84 -8.13 6.52 25.15
CA THR A 84 -9.21 6.83 26.10
C THR A 84 -9.95 8.13 25.81
N VAL A 85 -9.45 8.96 24.91
CA VAL A 85 -10.06 10.25 24.53
C VAL A 85 -10.69 10.17 23.12
N ASP A 86 -10.34 9.13 22.35
CA ASP A 86 -10.98 8.83 21.07
C ASP A 86 -12.30 8.07 21.29
N SER A 87 -13.42 8.79 21.18
CA SER A 87 -14.77 8.27 21.41
C SER A 87 -15.22 7.19 20.41
N GLU A 88 -14.37 6.81 19.43
CA GLU A 88 -14.66 5.75 18.45
C GLU A 88 -14.17 4.35 18.88
N HIS A 89 -13.64 4.17 20.11
CA HIS A 89 -13.16 2.88 20.64
C HIS A 89 -13.82 2.40 21.95
N LEU A 90 -15.02 2.90 22.27
CA LEU A 90 -15.77 2.50 23.47
C LEU A 90 -16.56 1.20 23.29
N ALA A 91 -15.87 0.05 23.26
CA ALA A 91 -16.51 -1.23 23.59
C ALA A 91 -15.52 -2.32 24.05
N GLN A 92 -14.53 -2.00 24.89
CA GLN A 92 -13.79 -3.05 25.60
C GLN A 92 -13.55 -2.69 27.07
N LYS A 93 -14.30 -3.38 27.95
CA LYS A 93 -14.00 -3.45 29.39
C LYS A 93 -12.61 -4.09 29.55
N ALA A 94 -11.71 -3.44 30.28
CA ALA A 94 -10.35 -3.93 30.48
C ALA A 94 -10.36 -5.29 31.20
N VAL A 95 -9.81 -6.32 30.55
CA VAL A 95 -9.49 -7.61 31.17
C VAL A 95 -7.98 -7.64 31.46
N PRO A 96 -7.55 -7.90 32.71
CA PRO A 96 -6.13 -8.11 33.01
C PRO A 96 -5.58 -9.32 32.26
N LYS A 97 -4.64 -9.11 31.34
CA LYS A 97 -3.97 -10.19 30.59
C LYS A 97 -2.89 -10.86 31.47
N PRO A 98 -2.75 -12.20 31.46
CA PRO A 98 -1.62 -12.90 32.07
C PRO A 98 -0.31 -12.47 31.38
N LYS A 99 0.74 -12.24 32.17
CA LYS A 99 2.08 -11.89 31.68
C LYS A 99 2.64 -13.06 30.84
N PRO A 100 2.90 -12.90 29.53
CA PRO A 100 3.69 -13.87 28.79
C PRO A 100 5.15 -13.74 29.21
N ILE A 101 5.82 -14.87 29.41
CA ILE A 101 7.28 -14.93 29.54
C ILE A 101 7.85 -14.45 28.20
N VAL A 102 8.50 -13.29 28.21
CA VAL A 102 9.23 -12.76 27.06
C VAL A 102 10.54 -13.55 26.95
N VAL A 103 10.58 -14.51 26.03
CA VAL A 103 11.86 -14.92 25.44
C VAL A 103 12.33 -13.73 24.62
N ALA A 104 13.48 -13.15 24.98
CA ALA A 104 14.06 -12.01 24.29
C ALA A 104 14.31 -12.38 22.81
N ASN A 105 13.40 -11.95 21.94
CA ASN A 105 13.66 -11.92 20.52
C ASN A 105 14.76 -10.87 20.34
N THR A 106 15.93 -11.27 19.85
CA THR A 106 17.00 -10.34 19.45
C THR A 106 16.38 -9.31 18.50
N GLY A 107 16.24 -8.07 18.99
CA GLY A 107 15.30 -7.09 18.46
C GLY A 107 15.49 -6.82 16.98
N SER A 108 14.39 -6.88 16.23
CA SER A 108 14.30 -6.30 14.90
C SER A 108 14.69 -4.82 14.97
N ALA A 109 15.75 -4.41 14.27
CA ALA A 109 16.25 -3.04 14.29
C ALA A 109 15.15 -2.04 13.87
N SER A 110 15.07 -0.92 14.57
CA SER A 110 14.15 0.16 14.20
C SER A 110 14.54 0.78 12.85
N VAL A 111 13.60 1.46 12.20
CA VAL A 111 13.88 2.15 10.91
C VAL A 111 14.99 3.19 11.08
N GLU A 112 15.00 3.88 12.21
CA GLU A 112 16.01 4.88 12.57
C GLU A 112 17.39 4.25 12.70
N GLN A 113 17.48 3.09 13.37
CA GLN A 113 18.73 2.34 13.49
C GLN A 113 19.25 1.88 12.13
N ILE A 114 18.36 1.42 11.25
CA ILE A 114 18.73 1.00 9.88
C ILE A 114 19.25 2.19 9.09
N ARG A 115 18.54 3.33 9.10
CA ARG A 115 18.98 4.56 8.44
C ARG A 115 20.34 5.04 8.95
N ALA A 116 20.53 5.04 10.27
CA ALA A 116 21.79 5.40 10.90
C ALA A 116 22.92 4.46 10.48
N ALA A 117 22.67 3.16 10.36
CA ALA A 117 23.66 2.19 9.90
C ALA A 117 24.10 2.43 8.44
N TYR A 118 23.15 2.75 7.54
CA TYR A 118 23.49 3.15 6.16
C TYR A 118 24.34 4.41 6.13
N ALA A 119 23.94 5.44 6.88
CA ALA A 119 24.67 6.71 6.97
C ALA A 119 26.08 6.52 7.54
N ALA A 120 26.23 5.76 8.64
CA ALA A 120 27.52 5.45 9.26
C ALA A 120 28.44 4.64 8.33
N ALA A 121 27.87 3.81 7.45
CA ALA A 121 28.61 3.06 6.44
C ALA A 121 28.91 3.89 5.17
N GLY A 122 28.46 5.15 5.08
CA GLY A 122 28.59 5.98 3.88
C GLY A 122 27.82 5.42 2.67
N ARG A 123 26.77 4.63 2.91
CA ARG A 123 25.98 3.95 1.87
C ARG A 123 24.64 4.64 1.67
N SER A 124 24.20 4.70 0.41
CA SER A 124 22.82 5.06 0.08
C SER A 124 21.86 3.93 0.41
N CYS A 125 20.60 4.28 0.68
CA CYS A 125 19.53 3.32 0.89
C CYS A 125 19.26 2.50 -0.39
N PRO A 126 18.69 1.29 -0.26
CA PRO A 126 18.38 0.44 -1.40
C PRO A 126 17.49 1.16 -2.42
N GLY A 127 17.73 0.94 -3.71
CA GLY A 127 16.87 1.44 -4.77
C GLY A 127 15.61 0.59 -4.98
N ASN A 128 14.71 1.08 -5.83
CA ASN A 128 13.57 0.29 -6.29
C ASN A 128 14.03 -0.93 -7.09
N VAL A 129 13.25 -2.00 -7.02
CA VAL A 129 13.44 -3.20 -7.85
C VAL A 129 12.57 -3.14 -9.11
N GLY A 130 13.10 -3.64 -10.21
CA GLY A 130 12.36 -3.82 -11.46
C GLY A 130 11.54 -5.11 -11.49
N GLY A 131 10.87 -5.34 -12.62
CA GLY A 131 10.07 -6.55 -12.88
C GLY A 131 8.56 -6.30 -12.90
N GLY A 132 7.81 -7.40 -13.01
CA GLY A 132 6.35 -7.40 -13.06
C GLY A 132 5.74 -8.01 -11.80
N VAL A 133 4.57 -7.50 -11.42
CA VAL A 133 3.74 -8.06 -10.36
C VAL A 133 2.85 -9.14 -10.99
N PRO A 134 2.79 -10.36 -10.44
CA PRO A 134 1.85 -11.39 -10.88
C PRO A 134 0.40 -10.87 -10.87
N GLY A 135 -0.44 -11.40 -11.75
CA GLY A 135 -1.85 -11.01 -11.82
C GLY A 135 -2.69 -11.57 -10.66
N ALA A 136 -3.85 -10.96 -10.45
CA ALA A 136 -4.93 -11.47 -9.60
C ALA A 136 -6.13 -11.86 -10.48
N PRO A 137 -6.98 -12.81 -10.04
CA PRO A 137 -8.01 -13.39 -10.90
C PRO A 137 -9.22 -12.46 -11.14
N SER A 138 -9.37 -11.36 -10.39
CA SER A 138 -10.55 -10.49 -10.44
C SER A 138 -11.86 -11.28 -10.30
N ARG A 139 -11.87 -12.34 -9.47
CA ARG A 139 -13.08 -13.15 -9.26
C ARG A 139 -14.10 -12.37 -8.43
N SER A 140 -15.37 -12.71 -8.58
CA SER A 140 -16.42 -12.29 -7.66
C SER A 140 -16.78 -13.41 -6.70
N SER A 141 -17.28 -13.04 -5.53
CA SER A 141 -17.88 -13.99 -4.59
C SER A 141 -19.20 -14.56 -5.14
N SER A 142 -19.74 -15.59 -4.46
CA SER A 142 -21.04 -16.18 -4.80
C SER A 142 -22.21 -15.18 -4.70
N GLN A 143 -22.07 -14.14 -3.87
CA GLN A 143 -23.06 -13.08 -3.71
C GLN A 143 -22.73 -11.83 -4.54
N GLY A 144 -21.76 -11.93 -5.46
CA GLY A 144 -21.47 -10.87 -6.43
C GLY A 144 -20.48 -9.81 -5.95
N VAL A 145 -19.86 -9.95 -4.77
CA VAL A 145 -18.84 -8.99 -4.29
C VAL A 145 -17.59 -9.10 -5.16
N PRO A 146 -17.14 -8.03 -5.85
CA PRO A 146 -15.91 -8.05 -6.63
C PRO A 146 -14.66 -8.23 -5.76
N GLY A 147 -13.77 -9.12 -6.20
CA GLY A 147 -12.49 -9.41 -5.54
C GLY A 147 -11.30 -8.66 -6.10
N THR A 148 -10.12 -9.21 -5.82
CA THR A 148 -8.81 -8.58 -6.01
C THR A 148 -8.51 -8.46 -7.50
N THR A 149 -8.28 -7.24 -7.97
CA THR A 149 -7.84 -7.01 -9.35
C THR A 149 -6.32 -6.98 -9.45
N SER A 150 -5.78 -7.22 -10.64
CA SER A 150 -4.36 -7.01 -10.92
C SER A 150 -3.92 -5.56 -10.69
N GLY A 151 -4.83 -4.59 -10.82
CA GLY A 151 -4.58 -3.18 -10.49
C GLY A 151 -4.39 -2.96 -8.99
N ASP A 152 -5.18 -3.63 -8.15
CA ASP A 152 -5.04 -3.55 -6.69
C ASP A 152 -3.70 -4.14 -6.23
N LEU A 153 -3.37 -5.33 -6.72
CA LEU A 153 -2.13 -6.02 -6.35
C LEU A 153 -0.88 -5.26 -6.82
N SER A 154 -0.89 -4.74 -8.05
CA SER A 154 0.23 -3.94 -8.57
C SER A 154 0.37 -2.61 -7.82
N SER A 155 -0.72 -1.86 -7.62
CA SER A 155 -0.68 -0.60 -6.88
C SER A 155 -0.20 -0.78 -5.44
N PHE A 156 -0.62 -1.86 -4.76
CA PHE A 156 -0.11 -2.25 -3.45
C PHE A 156 1.40 -2.55 -3.50
N ALA A 157 1.85 -3.41 -4.41
CA ALA A 157 3.25 -3.82 -4.50
C ALA A 157 4.21 -2.64 -4.73
N TYR A 158 3.86 -1.74 -5.65
CA TYR A 158 4.66 -0.54 -5.92
C TYR A 158 4.71 0.41 -4.72
N ALA A 159 3.56 0.69 -4.10
CA ALA A 159 3.52 1.55 -2.91
C ALA A 159 4.27 0.93 -1.73
N TYR A 160 4.09 -0.36 -1.48
CA TYR A 160 4.76 -1.10 -0.42
C TYR A 160 6.29 -1.02 -0.56
N ASN A 161 6.83 -1.28 -1.75
CA ASN A 161 8.28 -1.18 -1.98
C ASN A 161 8.79 0.26 -1.95
N SER A 162 8.02 1.22 -2.47
CA SER A 162 8.36 2.65 -2.35
C SER A 162 8.52 3.07 -0.89
N ILE A 163 7.58 2.64 -0.01
CA ILE A 163 7.67 2.85 1.43
C ILE A 163 8.92 2.17 2.01
N ARG A 164 9.22 0.93 1.63
CA ARG A 164 10.42 0.23 2.11
C ARG A 164 11.71 0.98 1.76
N VAL A 165 11.86 1.36 0.49
CA VAL A 165 13.02 2.09 -0.02
C VAL A 165 13.17 3.45 0.65
N ALA A 166 12.08 4.21 0.79
CA ALA A 166 12.08 5.49 1.51
C ALA A 166 12.51 5.36 2.99
N ASN A 167 12.38 4.17 3.56
CA ASN A 167 12.75 3.84 4.94
C ASN A 167 14.01 2.96 5.02
N CYS A 168 14.79 2.90 3.93
CA CYS A 168 16.06 2.18 3.85
C CYS A 168 15.95 0.67 4.15
N LEU A 169 14.76 0.12 3.97
CA LEU A 169 14.48 -1.30 4.02
C LEU A 169 14.74 -1.89 2.63
N GLN A 170 15.31 -3.09 2.58
CA GLN A 170 15.45 -3.83 1.33
C GLN A 170 14.07 -4.06 0.71
N PRO A 171 13.84 -3.76 -0.58
CA PRO A 171 12.56 -4.04 -1.23
C PRO A 171 12.33 -5.55 -1.39
N ILE A 172 11.09 -5.93 -1.62
CA ILE A 172 10.69 -7.30 -2.00
C ILE A 172 10.67 -7.38 -3.54
N PRO A 173 11.23 -8.42 -4.18
CA PRO A 173 11.08 -8.59 -5.63
C PRO A 173 9.62 -8.49 -6.06
N LEU A 174 9.30 -7.77 -7.15
CA LEU A 174 7.91 -7.58 -7.57
C LEU A 174 7.20 -8.91 -7.90
N SER A 175 7.96 -9.91 -8.35
CA SER A 175 7.49 -11.28 -8.55
C SER A 175 7.01 -11.98 -7.27
N ASN A 176 7.41 -11.50 -6.09
CA ASN A 176 7.11 -12.09 -4.80
C ASN A 176 5.87 -11.48 -4.11
N PHE A 177 5.18 -10.55 -4.78
CA PHE A 177 3.84 -10.13 -4.39
C PHE A 177 2.82 -11.10 -4.97
N ARG A 178 2.01 -11.71 -4.11
CA ARG A 178 1.12 -12.80 -4.47
C ARG A 178 -0.30 -12.45 -4.10
N TYR A 179 -1.22 -12.67 -5.03
CA TYR A 179 -2.63 -12.80 -4.68
C TYR A 179 -2.82 -13.98 -3.73
N ASP A 180 -3.65 -13.81 -2.70
CA ASP A 180 -3.95 -14.84 -1.71
C ASP A 180 -5.45 -15.09 -1.64
N SER A 181 -5.89 -16.22 -2.22
CA SER A 181 -7.29 -16.61 -2.26
C SER A 181 -7.88 -16.89 -0.88
N CYS A 182 -7.07 -17.36 0.06
CA CYS A 182 -7.55 -17.64 1.41
C CYS A 182 -7.86 -16.35 2.17
N MET A 183 -7.02 -15.33 2.06
CA MET A 183 -7.35 -14.00 2.61
C MET A 183 -8.54 -13.37 1.89
N GLU A 184 -8.66 -13.52 0.57
CA GLU A 184 -9.82 -13.00 -0.15
C GLU A 184 -11.14 -13.66 0.29
N GLU A 185 -11.15 -14.97 0.58
CA GLU A 185 -12.31 -15.66 1.14
C GLU A 185 -12.78 -15.03 2.46
N ARG A 186 -11.83 -14.58 3.30
CA ARG A 186 -12.12 -13.90 4.56
C ARG A 186 -12.75 -12.53 4.31
N LEU A 187 -12.24 -11.78 3.34
CA LEU A 187 -12.77 -10.48 2.96
C LEU A 187 -14.17 -10.59 2.34
N PHE A 188 -14.40 -11.58 1.47
CA PHE A 188 -15.73 -11.89 0.96
C PHE A 188 -16.68 -12.26 2.10
N TRP A 189 -16.24 -13.07 3.05
CA TRP A 189 -17.08 -13.38 4.21
C TRP A 189 -17.46 -12.14 5.02
N MET A 190 -16.58 -11.15 5.16
CA MET A 190 -16.95 -9.88 5.80
C MET A 190 -17.94 -9.07 4.94
N ALA A 191 -17.64 -8.92 3.64
CA ALA A 191 -18.40 -8.11 2.71
C ALA A 191 -19.81 -8.65 2.41
N GLU A 192 -19.99 -9.96 2.58
CA GLU A 192 -21.26 -10.64 2.38
C GLU A 192 -22.18 -10.60 3.61
N SER A 193 -21.86 -9.83 4.65
CA SER A 193 -22.82 -9.64 5.75
C SER A 193 -24.06 -8.92 5.22
N PRO A 194 -25.28 -9.41 5.53
CA PRO A 194 -26.52 -8.69 5.24
C PRO A 194 -26.77 -7.54 6.22
N SER A 195 -25.88 -7.33 7.20
CA SER A 195 -25.98 -6.23 8.14
C SER A 195 -25.67 -4.91 7.44
N SER A 196 -26.51 -3.90 7.68
CA SER A 196 -26.20 -2.52 7.28
C SER A 196 -25.05 -1.89 8.08
N ASN A 197 -24.58 -2.56 9.14
CA ASN A 197 -23.37 -2.15 9.85
C ASN A 197 -22.12 -2.66 9.09
N PRO A 198 -21.30 -1.78 8.50
CA PRO A 198 -20.10 -2.20 7.75
C PRO A 198 -19.04 -2.87 8.63
N LEU A 199 -19.18 -2.76 9.96
CA LEU A 199 -18.32 -3.42 10.95
C LEU A 199 -18.81 -4.81 11.35
N ASP A 200 -19.94 -5.30 10.83
CA ASP A 200 -20.39 -6.65 11.13
C ASP A 200 -19.43 -7.69 10.55
N GLY A 201 -19.00 -8.64 11.39
CA GLY A 201 -17.93 -9.57 11.02
C GLY A 201 -16.54 -8.93 10.86
N TRP A 202 -16.38 -7.61 10.97
CA TRP A 202 -15.10 -6.94 10.82
C TRP A 202 -14.14 -7.29 11.96
N GLY A 203 -12.98 -7.86 11.60
CA GLY A 203 -11.90 -8.14 12.53
C GLY A 203 -11.19 -9.47 12.28
N HIS A 204 -10.18 -9.70 13.10
CA HIS A 204 -9.34 -10.90 13.06
C HIS A 204 -10.12 -12.19 13.34
N ASN A 205 -9.44 -13.33 13.23
CA ASN A 205 -10.03 -14.63 13.54
C ASN A 205 -10.68 -14.65 14.93
N GLY A 206 -11.90 -15.18 14.99
CA GLY A 206 -12.73 -15.19 16.20
C GLY A 206 -13.87 -14.17 16.18
N THR A 207 -13.82 -13.16 15.30
CA THR A 207 -14.99 -12.29 15.06
C THR A 207 -16.13 -13.09 14.43
N LYS A 208 -17.36 -12.80 14.86
CA LYS A 208 -18.60 -13.40 14.35
C LYS A 208 -19.39 -12.34 13.58
N ARG A 209 -20.09 -12.77 12.53
CA ARG A 209 -21.16 -11.99 11.92
C ARG A 209 -22.43 -12.11 12.77
N SER A 210 -23.26 -11.09 12.69
CA SER A 210 -24.57 -11.01 13.33
C SER A 210 -25.54 -12.11 12.88
N ASP A 211 -25.42 -12.57 11.63
CA ASP A 211 -26.25 -13.64 11.05
C ASP A 211 -25.77 -15.06 11.38
N GLY A 212 -24.69 -15.19 12.17
CA GLY A 212 -24.19 -16.48 12.66
C GLY A 212 -23.46 -17.31 11.60
N VAL A 213 -23.25 -16.82 10.38
CA VAL A 213 -22.51 -17.55 9.34
C VAL A 213 -21.05 -17.76 9.80
N PRO A 214 -20.55 -19.02 9.85
CA PRO A 214 -19.19 -19.30 10.31
C PRO A 214 -18.12 -18.58 9.48
N ALA A 215 -17.08 -18.11 10.17
CA ALA A 215 -15.90 -17.51 9.56
C ALA A 215 -15.21 -18.48 8.58
N ARG A 216 -14.80 -17.96 7.42
CA ARG A 216 -13.97 -18.66 6.42
C ARG A 216 -12.76 -17.80 6.05
N GLY A 217 -11.79 -18.44 5.37
CA GLY A 217 -10.57 -17.80 4.88
C GLY A 217 -9.46 -17.65 5.92
N CYS A 218 -8.42 -16.91 5.53
CA CYS A 218 -7.20 -16.67 6.30
C CYS A 218 -7.15 -15.24 6.83
N ASP A 219 -6.48 -15.06 7.97
CA ASP A 219 -6.25 -13.76 8.58
C ASP A 219 -5.02 -13.04 8.01
N GLY A 220 -4.94 -11.74 8.26
CA GLY A 220 -3.84 -10.87 7.88
C GLY A 220 -3.97 -9.49 8.53
N ASN A 221 -3.12 -8.55 8.14
CA ASN A 221 -3.34 -7.15 8.46
C ASN A 221 -4.56 -6.66 7.70
N LEU A 222 -5.57 -6.14 8.41
CA LEU A 222 -6.82 -5.71 7.81
C LEU A 222 -6.84 -4.19 7.63
N ALA A 223 -7.43 -3.72 6.54
CA ALA A 223 -7.77 -2.31 6.32
C ALA A 223 -9.09 -2.22 5.57
N GLY A 224 -9.97 -1.30 5.98
CA GLY A 224 -11.30 -1.13 5.40
C GLY A 224 -11.65 0.33 5.19
N GLY A 225 -12.72 0.58 4.43
CA GLY A 225 -13.31 1.90 4.27
C GLY A 225 -13.37 2.40 2.83
N SER A 226 -13.99 3.55 2.66
CA SER A 226 -14.18 4.19 1.35
C SER A 226 -12.92 4.81 0.79
N GLY A 227 -12.77 4.75 -0.53
CA GLY A 227 -11.70 5.41 -1.28
C GLY A 227 -10.32 4.78 -1.11
N ASN A 228 -10.23 3.54 -0.60
CA ASN A 228 -8.93 2.87 -0.58
C ASN A 228 -8.60 2.24 -1.93
N SER A 229 -7.30 2.20 -2.21
CA SER A 229 -6.67 1.40 -3.25
C SER A 229 -5.56 0.55 -2.60
N GLY A 230 -4.94 -0.36 -3.37
CA GLY A 230 -3.76 -1.08 -2.91
C GLY A 230 -2.67 -0.15 -2.35
N ALA A 231 -2.46 1.00 -3.00
CA ALA A 231 -1.48 1.98 -2.55
C ALA A 231 -1.87 2.65 -1.22
N THR A 232 -3.13 3.02 -1.02
CA THR A 232 -3.54 3.70 0.22
C THR A 232 -3.53 2.76 1.41
N VAL A 233 -3.90 1.48 1.25
CA VAL A 233 -3.84 0.50 2.35
C VAL A 233 -2.39 0.18 2.74
N ALA A 234 -1.44 0.17 1.80
CA ALA A 234 -0.02 0.07 2.10
C ALA A 234 0.44 1.20 3.04
N SER A 235 0.08 2.44 2.72
CA SER A 235 0.39 3.61 3.55
C SER A 235 -0.26 3.54 4.93
N LYS A 236 -1.53 3.10 5.01
CA LYS A 236 -2.24 2.92 6.29
C LYS A 236 -1.54 1.90 7.20
N TRP A 237 -1.16 0.75 6.66
CA TRP A 237 -0.44 -0.27 7.43
C TRP A 237 0.96 0.19 7.84
N TRP A 238 1.64 0.99 7.02
CA TRP A 238 2.92 1.60 7.42
C TRP A 238 2.76 2.59 8.59
N ALA A 239 1.70 3.39 8.58
CA ALA A 239 1.44 4.40 9.62
C ALA A 239 1.09 3.78 10.98
N SER A 240 0.54 2.57 11.00
CA SER A 240 0.20 1.85 12.23
C SER A 240 1.35 0.96 12.72
N TYR A 241 1.80 1.14 13.96
CA TYR A 241 2.95 0.41 14.51
C TYR A 241 2.80 -1.11 14.42
N SER A 242 1.66 -1.66 14.88
CA SER A 242 1.42 -3.11 14.89
C SER A 242 1.42 -3.71 13.48
N HIS A 243 0.73 -3.05 12.55
CA HIS A 243 0.66 -3.47 11.16
C HIS A 243 2.02 -3.35 10.46
N ARG A 244 2.76 -2.27 10.71
CA ARG A 244 4.12 -2.10 10.20
C ARG A 244 5.05 -3.19 10.70
N ALA A 245 5.01 -3.48 12.00
CA ALA A 245 5.84 -4.52 12.60
C ALA A 245 5.56 -5.91 12.02
N SER A 246 4.29 -6.26 11.80
CA SER A 246 3.91 -7.58 11.25
C SER A 246 4.17 -7.73 9.76
N LEU A 247 3.87 -6.68 8.96
CA LEU A 247 3.86 -6.76 7.50
C LEU A 247 5.10 -6.19 6.84
N TYR A 248 5.69 -5.12 7.37
CA TYR A 248 6.93 -4.55 6.83
C TYR A 248 8.17 -5.12 7.51
N ARG A 249 8.04 -5.64 8.73
CA ARG A 249 9.11 -6.29 9.49
C ARG A 249 10.46 -5.55 9.36
N PRO A 250 10.55 -4.27 9.75
CA PRO A 250 11.81 -3.53 9.69
C PRO A 250 12.93 -4.34 10.39
N GLY A 251 14.10 -4.44 9.76
CA GLY A 251 15.23 -5.21 10.29
C GLY A 251 15.19 -6.71 9.99
N ALA A 252 14.11 -7.25 9.41
CA ALA A 252 14.08 -8.62 8.91
C ALA A 252 14.72 -8.72 7.51
N SER A 253 15.36 -9.86 7.23
CA SER A 253 15.84 -10.20 5.89
C SER A 253 14.66 -10.37 4.92
N THR A 254 14.84 -9.92 3.68
CA THR A 254 13.90 -10.14 2.58
C THR A 254 14.21 -11.39 1.75
N GLY A 255 15.27 -12.13 2.07
CA GLY A 255 15.60 -13.37 1.37
C GLY A 255 14.49 -14.41 1.56
N GLY A 256 13.88 -14.85 0.45
CA GLY A 256 12.72 -15.75 0.44
C GLY A 256 11.40 -15.11 0.90
N ALA A 257 11.36 -13.79 1.10
CA ALA A 257 10.14 -13.13 1.54
C ALA A 257 9.14 -13.02 0.38
N CYS A 258 7.89 -13.36 0.67
CA CYS A 258 6.74 -13.09 -0.19
C CYS A 258 5.73 -12.22 0.57
N ILE A 259 5.00 -11.37 -0.16
CA ILE A 259 3.91 -10.58 0.40
C ILE A 259 2.62 -11.05 -0.23
N ALA A 260 1.77 -11.65 0.59
CA ALA A 260 0.44 -12.07 0.19
C ALA A 260 -0.52 -10.88 0.36
N PHE A 261 -1.44 -10.70 -0.59
CA PHE A 261 -2.39 -9.59 -0.62
C PHE A 261 -3.74 -10.03 -1.20
N ALA A 262 -4.82 -9.48 -0.65
CA ALA A 262 -6.17 -9.57 -1.18
C ALA A 262 -6.93 -8.26 -0.93
N MET A 263 -7.88 -7.95 -1.80
CA MET A 263 -8.78 -6.81 -1.68
C MET A 263 -10.15 -7.16 -2.26
N THR A 264 -11.22 -6.69 -1.64
CA THR A 264 -12.59 -6.79 -2.15
C THR A 264 -13.20 -5.40 -2.22
N HIS A 265 -14.12 -5.21 -3.16
CA HIS A 265 -14.77 -3.93 -3.44
C HIS A 265 -16.27 -4.06 -3.17
N GLY A 266 -16.85 -3.10 -2.46
CA GLY A 266 -18.22 -3.13 -1.97
C GLY A 266 -18.53 -4.27 -0.99
N GLY A 267 -19.81 -4.63 -1.00
CA GLY A 267 -20.50 -5.59 -0.15
C GLY A 267 -21.95 -5.69 -0.63
N ILE A 268 -22.81 -6.41 0.08
CA ILE A 268 -24.22 -6.55 -0.33
C ILE A 268 -24.91 -5.18 -0.45
N ASP A 269 -24.72 -4.32 0.54
CA ASP A 269 -25.33 -2.98 0.63
C ASP A 269 -24.29 -1.85 0.65
N GLU A 270 -23.10 -2.11 0.11
CA GLU A 270 -21.98 -1.16 0.14
C GLU A 270 -21.52 -0.78 -1.28
N PRO A 271 -21.19 0.50 -1.51
CA PRO A 271 -20.73 0.93 -2.82
C PRO A 271 -19.36 0.31 -3.16
N TYR A 272 -19.07 0.16 -4.45
CA TYR A 272 -17.77 -0.33 -4.93
C TYR A 272 -16.57 0.44 -4.33
N SER A 273 -16.74 1.73 -4.03
CA SER A 273 -15.71 2.57 -3.42
C SER A 273 -15.35 2.17 -1.99
N PHE A 274 -16.20 1.44 -1.28
CA PHE A 274 -15.88 0.83 0.00
C PHE A 274 -15.06 -0.42 -0.24
N THR A 275 -13.88 -0.52 0.33
CA THR A 275 -12.99 -1.66 0.10
C THR A 275 -12.61 -2.32 1.42
N ARG A 276 -12.31 -3.60 1.35
CA ARG A 276 -11.65 -4.35 2.43
C ARG A 276 -10.39 -4.96 1.87
N ALA A 277 -9.29 -4.88 2.61
CA ALA A 277 -8.00 -5.39 2.19
C ALA A 277 -7.35 -6.19 3.31
N ALA A 278 -6.58 -7.20 2.90
CA ALA A 278 -5.78 -8.03 3.77
C ALA A 278 -4.38 -8.21 3.18
N ALA A 279 -3.36 -8.13 4.03
CA ALA A 279 -1.99 -8.48 3.61
C ALA A 279 -1.23 -9.20 4.72
N ARG A 280 -0.29 -10.07 4.33
CA ARG A 280 0.61 -10.73 5.28
C ARG A 280 1.99 -10.97 4.69
N TRP A 281 2.99 -10.90 5.54
CA TRP A 281 4.32 -11.42 5.22
C TRP A 281 4.29 -12.95 5.26
N THR A 282 4.81 -13.57 4.20
CA THR A 282 4.94 -15.03 4.07
C THR A 282 6.31 -15.38 3.46
N TRP A 283 6.50 -16.64 3.08
CA TRP A 283 7.74 -17.16 2.51
C TRP A 283 7.50 -17.85 1.17
N CYS A 284 8.49 -17.73 0.30
CA CYS A 284 8.68 -18.37 -0.99
C CYS A 284 10.19 -18.45 -1.29
#